data_AF-A0A5N8VYC5-F1
#
_entry.id   AF-A0A5N8VYC5-F1
#
_cell.length_a   1.000
_cell.length_b   1.000
_cell.length_c   1.000
_cell.angle_alpha   90.00
_cell.angle_beta   90.00
_cell.angle_gamma   90.00
#
_symmetry.space_group_name_H-M   'P 1'
#
loop_
_entity.id
_entity.type
_entity.pdbx_description
1 polymer ?
#
loop_
_entity_poly.entity_id
_entity_poly.type
_entity_poly.pdbx_seq_one_letter_code
_entity_poly.pdbx_strand_id
1 'polypeptide(L)'
;MLWVPEGTGDGGAVSGGLNSRFPTVVTVACQGGGDVVVTFDAGAEHVSFPVDCPVDEPGQGAVTIEPGLSGSFVVGVDASADTIRWSLTVVQPEG
;
A
#
# COMPACT_ATOMS: atom_id res chain seq x y z
N MET A 1 -9.69 -6.52 -6.55
CA MET A 1 -8.49 -5.68 -6.80
C MET A 1 -8.83 -4.23 -6.52
N LEU A 2 -7.93 -3.51 -5.84
CA LEU A 2 -7.95 -2.06 -5.65
C LEU A 2 -6.69 -1.49 -6.29
N TRP A 3 -6.82 -0.40 -7.04
CA TRP A 3 -5.70 0.33 -7.61
C TRP A 3 -5.89 1.82 -7.34
N VAL A 4 -4.84 2.44 -6.82
CA VAL A 4 -4.71 3.89 -6.74
C VAL A 4 -3.78 4.30 -7.87
N PRO A 5 -4.26 5.11 -8.84
CA PRO A 5 -3.38 5.67 -9.86
C PRO A 5 -2.32 6.56 -9.21
N GLU A 6 -1.33 6.97 -10.00
CA GLU A 6 -0.24 7.80 -9.50
C GLU A 6 -0.76 9.07 -8.78
N GLY A 7 -0.24 9.30 -7.57
CA GLY A 7 -0.39 10.52 -6.78
C GLY A 7 0.97 11.03 -6.30
N THR A 8 0.97 12.17 -5.60
CA THR A 8 2.18 12.81 -5.05
C THR A 8 1.99 13.21 -3.60
N GLY A 9 3.05 13.10 -2.78
CA GLY A 9 2.99 13.38 -1.34
C GLY A 9 2.16 12.34 -0.59
N ASP A 10 1.48 12.75 0.48
CA ASP A 10 0.67 11.83 1.29
C ASP A 10 -0.61 11.38 0.57
N GLY A 11 -1.13 10.22 0.96
CA GLY A 11 -2.47 9.79 0.55
C GLY A 11 -2.79 8.37 0.96
N GLY A 12 -3.56 7.67 0.12
CA GLY A 12 -3.97 6.30 0.42
C GLY A 12 -5.31 5.90 -0.20
N ALA A 13 -5.92 4.87 0.36
CA ALA A 13 -7.21 4.37 -0.06
C ALA A 13 -7.98 3.68 1.08
N VAL A 14 -9.29 3.59 0.90
CA VAL A 14 -10.19 2.81 1.76
C VAL A 14 -10.99 1.85 0.89
N SER A 15 -11.23 0.63 1.39
CA SER A 15 -12.04 -0.36 0.69
C SER A 15 -12.78 -1.26 1.68
N GLY A 16 -13.96 -1.73 1.29
CA GLY A 16 -14.83 -2.62 2.09
C GLY A 16 -14.72 -4.10 1.74
N GLY A 17 -13.70 -4.51 0.99
CA GLY A 17 -13.73 -5.74 0.19
C GLY A 17 -12.89 -6.92 0.68
N LEU A 18 -12.41 -6.96 1.93
CA LEU A 18 -11.58 -8.09 2.36
C LEU A 18 -12.37 -9.39 2.42
N ASN A 19 -11.85 -10.40 1.74
CA ASN A 19 -12.29 -11.78 1.81
C ASN A 19 -11.34 -12.60 2.70
N SER A 20 -11.86 -13.17 3.78
CA SER A 20 -11.05 -13.91 4.76
C SER A 20 -10.43 -15.20 4.24
N ARG A 21 -10.81 -15.67 3.05
CA ARG A 21 -10.24 -16.88 2.44
C ARG A 21 -8.89 -16.66 1.77
N PHE A 22 -8.57 -15.43 1.40
CA PHE A 22 -7.40 -15.12 0.57
C PHE A 22 -6.45 -14.17 1.32
N PRO A 23 -5.14 -14.30 1.09
CA PRO A 23 -4.20 -13.32 1.59
C PRO A 23 -4.45 -11.98 0.91
N THR A 24 -3.99 -10.90 1.53
CA THR A 24 -4.01 -9.56 0.93
C THR A 24 -2.59 -9.12 0.66
N VAL A 25 -2.28 -8.84 -0.61
CA VAL A 25 -0.97 -8.31 -1.01
C VAL A 25 -1.11 -6.82 -1.28
N VAL A 26 -0.37 -6.01 -0.53
CA VAL A 26 -0.28 -4.56 -0.72
C VAL A 26 1.05 -4.29 -1.40
N THR A 27 1.03 -3.66 -2.56
CA THR A 27 2.23 -3.28 -3.33
C THR A 27 2.22 -1.81 -3.62
N VAL A 28 3.33 -1.14 -3.34
CA VAL A 28 3.55 0.27 -3.67
C VAL A 28 4.76 0.39 -4.60
N ALA A 29 4.69 1.34 -5.51
CA ALA A 29 5.86 1.82 -6.24
C ALA A 29 5.96 3.32 -6.04
N CYS A 30 7.18 3.84 -5.86
CA CYS A 30 7.41 5.26 -5.64
C CYS A 30 8.71 5.75 -6.28
N GLN A 31 8.80 7.05 -6.55
CA GLN A 31 9.99 7.69 -7.11
C GLN A 31 10.03 9.16 -6.68
N GLY A 32 11.21 9.75 -6.50
CA GLY A 32 11.34 11.19 -6.25
C GLY A 32 12.43 11.63 -5.29
N GLY A 33 13.23 10.72 -4.74
CA GLY A 33 14.34 11.04 -3.84
C GLY A 33 13.91 11.21 -2.39
N GLY A 34 13.68 10.08 -1.72
CA GLY A 34 13.29 9.99 -0.30
C GLY A 34 12.74 8.60 -0.02
N ASP A 35 11.75 8.50 0.85
CA ASP A 35 11.01 7.29 1.17
C ASP A 35 9.51 7.55 1.36
N VAL A 36 8.72 6.48 1.29
CA VAL A 36 7.34 6.44 1.75
C VAL A 36 7.16 5.37 2.82
N VAL A 37 6.30 5.62 3.80
CA VAL A 37 5.84 4.61 4.75
C VAL A 37 4.41 4.23 4.40
N VAL A 38 4.22 2.95 4.08
CA VAL A 38 2.89 2.39 3.79
C VAL A 38 2.34 1.73 5.04
N THR A 39 1.11 2.08 5.40
CA THR A 39 0.38 1.49 6.53
C THR A 39 -0.86 0.79 6.03
N PHE A 40 -1.15 -0.40 6.52
CA PHE A 40 -2.38 -1.15 6.29
C PHE A 40 -3.09 -1.37 7.63
N ASP A 41 -4.36 -1.00 7.69
CA ASP A 41 -5.21 -1.12 8.87
C ASP A 41 -6.50 -1.88 8.54
N ALA A 42 -6.78 -2.96 9.28
CA ALA A 42 -8.00 -3.74 9.15
C ALA A 42 -8.45 -4.31 10.52
N GLY A 43 -9.20 -3.50 11.27
CA GLY A 43 -9.70 -3.89 12.59
C GLY A 43 -8.58 -3.98 13.62
N ALA A 44 -8.17 -5.21 13.98
CA ALA A 44 -7.07 -5.45 14.91
C ALA A 44 -5.72 -5.66 14.18
N GLU A 45 -5.73 -5.84 12.87
CA GLU A 45 -4.50 -5.96 12.07
C GLU A 45 -3.97 -4.56 11.72
N HIS A 46 -2.69 -4.35 12.01
CA HIS A 46 -1.94 -3.14 11.67
C HIS A 46 -0.55 -3.54 11.19
N VAL A 47 -0.21 -3.17 9.95
CA VAL A 47 1.09 -3.47 9.34
C VAL A 47 1.64 -2.20 8.71
N SER A 48 2.92 -1.93 8.93
CA SER A 48 3.63 -0.84 8.26
C SER A 48 4.94 -1.32 7.64
N PHE A 49 5.29 -0.75 6.49
CA PHE A 49 6.57 -1.01 5.85
C PHE A 49 7.07 0.22 5.09
N PRO A 50 8.36 0.58 5.20
CA PRO A 50 8.97 1.65 4.43
C PRO A 50 9.36 1.17 3.03
N VAL A 51 9.42 2.09 2.07
CA VAL A 51 9.93 1.87 0.72
C VAL A 51 10.79 3.07 0.33
N ASP A 52 12.06 2.82 0.01
CA ASP A 52 12.94 3.82 -0.58
C ASP A 52 12.43 4.21 -1.98
N CYS A 53 12.45 5.50 -2.28
CA CYS A 53 11.99 6.09 -3.52
C CYS A 53 13.17 6.79 -4.23
N PRO A 54 13.97 6.07 -5.04
CA PRO A 54 15.10 6.66 -5.75
C PRO A 54 14.65 7.77 -6.71
N VAL A 55 15.60 8.61 -7.14
CA VAL A 55 15.32 9.67 -8.13
C VAL A 55 15.29 9.09 -9.54
N ASP A 56 16.19 8.16 -9.85
CA ASP A 56 16.45 7.71 -11.22
C ASP A 56 15.54 6.55 -11.67
N GLU A 57 15.05 5.74 -10.72
CA GLU A 57 14.18 4.60 -10.98
C GLU A 57 13.09 4.45 -9.90
N PRO A 58 11.94 3.83 -10.23
CA PRO A 58 10.93 3.53 -9.23
C PRO A 58 11.43 2.50 -8.23
N GLY A 59 11.37 2.83 -6.95
CA GLY A 59 11.44 1.87 -5.86
C GLY A 59 10.13 1.09 -5.75
N GLN A 60 10.19 -0.14 -5.27
CA GLN A 60 9.03 -1.00 -5.08
C GLN A 60 9.12 -1.73 -3.75
N GLY A 61 8.00 -1.79 -3.03
CA GLY A 61 7.86 -2.61 -1.83
C GLY A 61 6.50 -3.29 -1.78
N ALA A 62 6.46 -4.43 -1.10
CA ALA A 62 5.24 -5.18 -0.91
C ALA A 62 5.22 -5.87 0.45
N VAL A 63 4.01 -6.02 0.99
CA VAL A 63 3.75 -6.85 2.16
C VAL A 63 2.57 -7.77 1.89
N THR A 64 2.63 -8.98 2.43
CA THR A 64 1.54 -9.95 2.39
C THR A 64 0.94 -10.04 3.78
N ILE A 65 -0.37 -9.81 3.86
CA ILE A 65 -1.17 -10.03 5.05
C ILE A 65 -1.86 -11.38 4.89
N GLU A 66 -1.73 -12.22 5.91
CA GLU A 66 -2.30 -13.57 5.91
C GLU A 66 -3.84 -13.55 5.77
N PRO A 67 -4.45 -14.64 5.27
CA PRO A 67 -5.90 -14.78 5.27
C PRO A 67 -6.49 -14.69 6.69
N GLY A 68 -7.80 -14.47 6.77
CA GLY A 68 -8.55 -14.45 8.02
C GLY A 68 -9.23 -13.12 8.32
N LEU A 69 -8.86 -12.05 7.61
CA LEU A 69 -9.47 -10.73 7.76
C LEU A 69 -10.67 -10.57 6.83
N SER A 70 -11.70 -9.86 7.30
CA SER A 70 -12.90 -9.58 6.51
C SER A 70 -13.41 -8.17 6.76
N GLY A 71 -14.09 -7.60 5.76
CA GLY A 71 -14.69 -6.28 5.87
C GLY A 71 -13.80 -5.18 5.32
N SER A 72 -13.78 -4.03 5.99
CA SER A 72 -13.08 -2.83 5.50
C SER A 72 -11.64 -2.77 5.95
N PHE A 73 -10.82 -2.13 5.11
CA PHE A 73 -9.45 -1.75 5.41
C PHE A 73 -9.13 -0.35 4.91
N VAL A 74 -8.08 0.22 5.49
CA VAL A 74 -7.47 1.48 5.07
C VAL A 74 -6.01 1.20 4.72
N VAL A 75 -5.53 1.84 3.65
CA VAL A 75 -4.10 1.91 3.36
C VAL A 75 -3.70 3.38 3.35
N GLY A 76 -2.73 3.74 4.19
CA GLY A 76 -2.11 5.06 4.22
C GLY A 76 -0.74 5.04 3.55
N VAL A 77 -0.39 6.15 2.90
CA VAL A 77 0.95 6.43 2.37
C VAL A 77 1.39 7.76 2.96
N ASP A 78 2.46 7.74 3.74
CA ASP A 78 3.12 8.91 4.34
C ASP A 78 4.43 9.13 3.58
N ALA A 79 4.56 10.24 2.87
CA ALA A 79 5.70 10.52 2.03
C ALA A 79 6.66 11.50 2.71
N SER A 80 7.95 11.17 2.72
CA SER A 80 8.98 12.05 3.27
C SER A 80 9.09 13.42 2.56
N ALA A 81 8.53 13.55 1.34
CA ALA A 81 8.41 14.80 0.62
C ALA A 81 7.19 14.82 -0.32
N ASP A 82 6.54 15.99 -0.44
CA ASP A 82 5.37 16.21 -1.32
C ASP A 82 5.64 15.97 -2.81
N THR A 83 6.91 15.97 -3.22
CA THR A 83 7.34 15.73 -4.60
C THR A 83 7.44 14.26 -4.96
N ILE A 84 7.38 13.35 -3.98
CA ILE A 84 7.47 11.92 -4.23
C ILE A 84 6.17 11.46 -4.89
N ARG A 85 6.30 10.86 -6.07
CA ARG A 85 5.20 10.21 -6.79
C ARG A 85 5.09 8.76 -6.38
N TRP A 86 3.89 8.26 -6.19
CA TRP A 86 3.64 6.86 -5.84
C TRP A 86 2.36 6.33 -6.47
N SER A 87 2.27 5.00 -6.59
CA SER A 87 1.05 4.28 -6.95
C SER A 87 0.90 3.05 -6.07
N LEU A 88 -0.35 2.62 -5.85
CA LEU A 88 -0.66 1.55 -4.91
C LEU A 88 -1.58 0.52 -5.57
N THR A 89 -1.31 -0.76 -5.30
CA THR A 89 -2.24 -1.85 -5.62
C THR A 89 -2.48 -2.71 -4.38
N VAL A 90 -3.72 -3.18 -4.25
CA VAL A 90 -4.11 -4.19 -3.26
C VAL A 90 -4.84 -5.32 -3.96
N VAL A 91 -4.33 -6.54 -3.80
CA VAL A 91 -4.82 -7.73 -4.49
C VAL A 91 -5.07 -8.85 -3.49
N GLN A 92 -6.19 -9.56 -3.66
CA GLN A 92 -6.44 -10.83 -3.00
C GLN A 92 -6.42 -11.93 -4.06
N PRO A 93 -5.29 -12.63 -4.26
CA PRO A 93 -5.19 -13.67 -5.28
C PRO A 93 -6.11 -14.84 -4.91
N GLU A 94 -6.97 -15.23 -5.85
CA GLU A 94 -8.03 -16.23 -5.61
C GLU A 94 -7.53 -17.69 -5.66
N GLY A 95 -6.27 -17.91 -6.02
CA GLY A 95 -5.66 -19.24 -6.18
C GLY A 95 -6.02 -19.93 -7.49
#